data_AF-A0A6A4ULF0-F1
#
_entry.id   AF-A0A6A4ULF0-F1
#
_cell.length_a   1.000
_cell.length_b   1.000
_cell.length_c   1.000
_cell.angle_alpha   90.00
_cell.angle_beta   90.00
_cell.angle_gamma   90.00
#
_symmetry.space_group_name_H-M   'P 1'
#
loop_
_entity.id
_entity.type
_entity.pdbx_description
1 polymer ?
#
loop_
_entity_poly.entity_id
_entity_poly.type
_entity_poly.pdbx_seq_one_letter_code
_entity_poly.pdbx_strand_id
1 'polypeptide(L)'
;MMTAATALNTPTPRQMGMTLRDAMAMRGACSVSLIDRRTGAIARRNGAALIAYSHSPAETAAQLLAGRDPAIWEARIAPLEGRRP
;
A
#
# COMPACT_ATOMS: atom_id res chain seq x y z
N MET A 1 29.15 -1.48 -49.38
CA MET A 1 29.92 -2.24 -48.36
C MET A 1 29.66 -1.61 -47.00
N MET A 2 29.72 -2.42 -45.93
CA MET A 2 29.69 -2.10 -44.48
C MET A 2 28.32 -2.12 -43.76
N THR A 3 27.98 -3.34 -43.32
CA THR A 3 27.66 -3.85 -41.96
C THR A 3 26.77 -3.07 -40.97
N ALA A 4 25.90 -3.85 -40.32
CA ALA A 4 24.85 -3.58 -39.34
C ALA A 4 25.26 -2.96 -37.98
N ALA A 5 24.27 -2.45 -37.24
CA ALA A 5 23.96 -2.90 -35.87
C ALA A 5 22.63 -2.30 -35.36
N THR A 6 21.71 -3.18 -34.98
CA THR A 6 20.55 -2.90 -34.12
C THR A 6 21.03 -2.56 -32.71
N ALA A 7 20.47 -1.52 -32.09
CA ALA A 7 20.40 -1.41 -30.63
C ALA A 7 19.04 -0.83 -30.24
N LEU A 8 18.15 -1.74 -29.84
CA LEU A 8 16.95 -1.47 -29.07
C LEU A 8 17.38 -0.92 -27.71
N ASN A 9 17.03 0.31 -27.35
CA ASN A 9 16.96 0.69 -25.93
C ASN A 9 16.07 1.93 -25.69
N THR A 10 14.77 1.68 -25.57
CA THR A 10 13.90 2.44 -24.66
C THR A 10 13.59 1.52 -23.47
N PRO A 11 13.34 2.02 -22.25
CA PRO A 11 12.74 3.33 -21.97
C PRO A 11 13.37 4.13 -20.81
N THR A 12 13.14 5.44 -20.82
CA THR A 12 12.94 6.21 -19.59
C THR A 12 11.44 6.47 -19.46
N PRO A 13 10.86 6.32 -18.27
CA PRO A 13 10.22 7.50 -17.71
C PRO A 13 10.77 7.80 -16.32
N ARG A 14 11.03 9.09 -16.12
CA ARG A 14 11.50 9.75 -14.89
C ARG A 14 10.81 9.20 -13.64
N GLN A 15 11.55 8.47 -12.79
CA GLN A 15 11.27 8.44 -11.36
C GLN A 15 12.32 9.32 -10.69
N MET A 16 11.98 10.61 -10.58
CA MET A 16 12.77 11.62 -9.87
C MET A 16 12.98 11.16 -8.42
N GLY A 17 14.19 11.34 -7.89
CA GLY A 17 14.69 10.69 -6.67
C GLY A 17 13.75 10.74 -5.47
N MET A 18 13.20 9.58 -5.11
CA MET A 18 12.73 9.32 -3.77
C MET A 18 13.79 8.44 -3.12
N THR A 19 14.55 8.98 -2.18
CA THR A 19 15.53 8.17 -1.45
C THR A 19 14.77 7.16 -0.58
N LEU A 20 15.37 6.00 -0.30
CA LEU A 20 14.80 5.04 0.65
C LEU A 20 14.49 5.72 2.00
N ARG A 21 15.25 6.77 2.35
CA ARG A 21 15.11 7.57 3.57
C ARG A 21 13.94 8.55 3.52
N ASP A 22 13.63 9.15 2.37
CA ASP A 22 12.39 9.94 2.16
C ASP A 22 11.15 9.03 2.13
N ALA A 23 11.27 7.86 1.51
CA ALA A 23 10.24 6.82 1.58
C ALA A 23 10.03 6.34 3.02
N MET A 24 11.10 6.24 3.83
CA MET A 24 11.01 5.87 5.26
C MET A 24 10.52 7.01 6.16
N ALA A 25 10.85 8.27 5.88
CA ALA A 25 10.34 9.43 6.62
C ALA A 25 8.85 9.68 6.35
N MET A 26 8.36 9.30 5.17
CA MET A 26 6.94 9.21 4.84
C MET A 26 6.24 7.99 5.48
N ARG A 27 6.97 7.03 6.06
CA ARG A 27 6.39 5.92 6.84
C ARG A 27 6.01 6.39 8.25
N GLY A 28 5.22 7.46 8.32
CA GLY A 28 4.34 7.66 9.46
C GLY A 28 3.55 6.38 9.71
N ALA A 29 3.15 6.16 10.96
CA ALA A 29 2.27 5.03 11.25
C ALA A 29 1.07 5.09 10.29
N CYS A 30 0.64 3.97 9.74
CA CYS A 30 -0.54 3.90 8.89
C CYS A 30 -1.60 3.09 9.60
N SER A 31 -2.87 3.49 9.46
CA SER A 31 -3.99 2.66 9.83
C SER A 31 -4.37 1.78 8.64
N VAL A 32 -4.59 0.51 8.92
CA VAL A 32 -5.07 -0.47 7.97
C VAL A 32 -6.39 -0.98 8.49
N SER A 33 -7.48 -0.60 7.83
CA SER A 33 -8.84 -1.00 8.19
C SER A 33 -9.32 -2.05 7.21
N LEU A 34 -9.99 -3.08 7.73
CA LEU A 34 -10.68 -4.04 6.88
C LEU A 34 -12.08 -3.51 6.57
N ILE A 35 -12.45 -3.42 5.30
CA ILE A 35 -13.72 -2.90 4.81
C ILE A 35 -14.49 -4.02 4.14
N ASP A 36 -15.78 -4.15 4.44
CA ASP A 36 -16.70 -5.00 3.69
C ASP A 36 -17.07 -4.30 2.38
N ARG A 37 -16.74 -4.91 1.24
CA ARG A 37 -16.97 -4.33 -0.11
C ARG A 37 -18.45 -4.24 -0.46
N ARG A 38 -19.31 -5.05 0.16
CA ARG A 38 -20.75 -5.11 -0.15
C ARG A 38 -21.51 -3.95 0.50
N THR A 39 -21.04 -3.51 1.66
CA THR A 39 -21.70 -2.52 2.52
C THR A 39 -20.90 -1.24 2.70
N GLY A 40 -19.60 -1.25 2.38
CA GLY A 40 -18.67 -0.15 2.65
C GLY A 40 -18.33 0.03 4.13
N ALA A 41 -18.80 -0.84 5.01
CA ALA A 41 -18.61 -0.73 6.45
C ALA A 41 -17.25 -1.27 6.91
N ILE A 42 -16.68 -0.68 7.97
CA ILE A 42 -15.49 -1.23 8.62
C ILE A 42 -15.86 -2.56 9.28
N ALA A 43 -15.10 -3.61 9.00
CA ALA A 43 -15.26 -4.91 9.59
C ALA A 43 -15.14 -4.81 11.12
N ARG A 44 -16.10 -5.41 11.82
CA ARG A 44 -16.06 -5.48 13.28
C ARG A 44 -15.97 -6.94 13.71
N ARG A 45 -15.06 -7.24 14.65
CA ARG A 45 -14.98 -8.55 15.30
C ARG A 45 -15.41 -8.39 16.75
N ASN A 46 -16.48 -9.08 17.15
CA ASN A 46 -17.07 -8.95 18.49
C ASN A 46 -17.40 -7.48 18.87
N GLY A 47 -17.91 -6.70 17.93
CA GLY A 47 -18.25 -5.29 18.15
C GLY A 47 -17.08 -4.30 18.10
N ALA A 48 -15.82 -4.76 18.08
CA ALA A 48 -14.63 -3.90 17.92
C ALA A 48 -14.23 -3.75 16.45
N ALA A 49 -13.92 -2.53 16.01
CA ALA A 49 -13.43 -2.27 14.65
C ALA A 49 -12.06 -2.92 14.43
N LEU A 50 -11.92 -3.67 13.32
CA LEU A 50 -10.65 -4.26 12.91
C LEU A 50 -9.80 -3.20 12.20
N ILE A 51 -9.01 -2.49 13.00
CA ILE A 51 -8.02 -1.50 12.56
C ILE A 51 -6.66 -1.92 13.12
N ALA A 52 -5.70 -2.15 12.24
CA ALA A 52 -4.32 -2.41 12.60
C ALA A 52 -3.47 -1.18 12.29
N TYR A 53 -2.58 -0.80 13.22
CA TYR A 53 -1.65 0.30 13.01
C TYR A 53 -0.26 -0.26 12.72
N SER A 54 0.37 0.19 11.64
CA SER A 54 1.65 -0.37 11.19
C SER A 54 2.46 0.63 10.39
N HIS A 55 3.78 0.57 10.52
CA HIS A 55 4.72 1.28 9.64
C HIS A 55 5.00 0.51 8.33
N SER A 56 4.47 -0.71 8.23
CA SER A 56 4.52 -1.57 7.05
C SER A 56 3.09 -1.91 6.59
N PRO A 57 2.33 -0.92 6.08
CA PRO A 57 0.90 -1.09 5.81
C PRO A 57 0.58 -2.17 4.78
N ALA A 58 1.45 -2.41 3.79
CA ALA A 58 1.25 -3.43 2.77
C ALA A 58 1.31 -4.86 3.36
N GLU A 59 2.28 -5.12 4.22
CA GLU A 59 2.41 -6.42 4.91
C GLU A 59 1.22 -6.65 5.85
N THR A 60 0.83 -5.62 6.60
CA THR A 60 -0.33 -5.68 7.50
C THR A 60 -1.64 -5.89 6.74
N ALA A 61 -1.81 -5.25 5.58
CA ALA A 61 -2.96 -5.47 4.71
C ALA A 61 -3.03 -6.93 4.20
N ALA A 62 -1.89 -7.48 3.75
CA ALA A 62 -1.81 -8.87 3.33
C ALA A 62 -2.17 -9.84 4.47
N GLN A 63 -1.68 -9.60 5.69
CA GLN A 63 -2.04 -10.41 6.86
C GLN A 63 -3.51 -10.26 7.27
N LEU A 64 -4.08 -9.06 7.14
CA LEU A 64 -5.51 -8.84 7.39
C LEU A 64 -6.39 -9.53 6.35
N LEU A 65 -5.95 -9.64 5.09
CA LEU A 65 -6.68 -10.34 4.04
C LEU A 65 -6.38 -11.84 4.00
N ALA A 66 -5.33 -12.31 4.66
CA ALA A 66 -4.98 -13.73 4.69
C ALA A 66 -6.14 -14.56 5.24
N GLY A 67 -6.56 -15.57 4.47
CA GLY A 67 -7.70 -16.44 4.81
C GLY A 67 -9.07 -15.78 4.66
N ARG A 68 -9.16 -14.59 4.05
CA ARG A 68 -10.43 -13.89 3.78
C ARG A 68 -10.69 -13.83 2.28
N ASP A 69 -11.97 -13.86 1.94
CA ASP A 69 -12.40 -13.71 0.55
C ASP A 69 -12.18 -12.27 0.06
N PRO A 70 -11.40 -12.05 -1.02
CA PRO A 70 -11.09 -10.70 -1.53
C PRO A 70 -12.24 -10.06 -2.31
N ALA A 71 -13.26 -10.82 -2.72
CA ALA A 71 -14.47 -10.26 -3.33
C ALA A 71 -15.40 -9.65 -2.27
N ILE A 72 -15.27 -10.08 -1.01
CA ILE A 72 -16.03 -9.56 0.13
C ILE A 72 -15.21 -8.53 0.93
N TRP A 73 -13.92 -8.75 1.10
CA TRP A 73 -13.08 -7.95 1.99
C TRP A 73 -12.01 -7.15 1.25
N GLU A 74 -11.88 -5.87 1.62
CA GLU A 74 -10.85 -4.96 1.13
C GLU A 74 -10.04 -4.41 2.30
N ALA A 75 -8.72 -4.36 2.17
CA ALA A 75 -7.87 -3.66 3.13
C ALA A 75 -7.67 -2.22 2.65
N ARG A 76 -8.13 -1.26 3.46
CA ARG A 76 -7.93 0.17 3.20
C ARG A 76 -6.80 0.70 4.08
N ILE A 77 -5.79 1.27 3.42
CA ILE A 77 -4.63 1.88 4.08
C ILE A 77 -4.86 3.39 4.10
N ALA A 78 -4.83 3.99 5.29
CA ALA A 78 -4.79 5.44 5.46
C ALA A 78 -3.53 5.81 6.25
N PRO A 79 -2.73 6.78 5.80
CA PRO A 79 -1.64 7.29 6.61
C PRO A 79 -2.23 7.89 7.89
N LEU A 80 -1.67 7.56 9.06
CA LEU A 80 -1.89 8.38 10.24
C LEU A 80 -1.01 9.60 10.00
N GLU A 81 -1.64 10.69 9.61
CA GLU A 81 -1.02 12.00 9.64
C GLU A 81 -0.46 12.24 11.05
N GLY A 82 0.84 11.96 11.20
CA GLY A 82 1.59 12.40 12.36
C GLY A 82 1.50 13.90 12.36
N ARG A 83 0.80 14.44 13.37
CA ARG A 83 0.72 15.86 13.70
C ARG A 83 1.94 16.60 13.17
N ARG A 84 1.71 17.52 12.23
CA ARG A 84 2.70 18.53 11.86
C ARG A 84 2.13 19.89 12.25
N PRO A 85 2.74 20.65 13.18
CA PRO A 85 2.65 22.11 13.08
C PRO A 85 3.36 22.59 11.82
#